data_AF-A0A929QK26-F1
#
_entry.id   AF-A0A929QK26-F1
#
_cell.length_a   1.000
_cell.length_b   1.000
_cell.length_c   1.000
_cell.angle_alpha   90.00
_cell.angle_beta   90.00
_cell.angle_gamma   90.00
#
_symmetry.space_group_name_H-M   'P 1'
#
loop_
_entity.id
_entity.type
_entity.pdbx_description
1 polymer ?
#
loop_
_entity_poly.entity_id
_entity_poly.type
_entity_poly.pdbx_seq_one_letter_code
_entity_poly.pdbx_strand_id
1 'polypeptide(L)'
;MAKTKKIYIYGASGHGLVVADIARNNGYDEIVFLDDASERKFSPELEKADIIIAIGQNKTREIISKRGEAAGFGIVNLIHKSAVVSESAVIE
;
A
#
# COMPACT_ATOMS: atom_id res chain seq x y z
N MET A 1 7.06 8.50 -9.70
CA MET A 1 5.71 8.83 -10.18
C MET A 1 5.12 9.88 -9.24
N ALA A 2 4.25 10.78 -9.73
CA ALA A 2 3.57 11.72 -8.85
C ALA A 2 2.60 10.94 -7.95
N LYS A 3 2.67 11.20 -6.64
CA LYS A 3 1.77 10.61 -5.65
C LYS A 3 0.31 10.90 -6.02
N THR A 4 -0.53 9.87 -6.00
CA THR A 4 -1.97 10.01 -6.25
C THR A 4 -2.70 10.45 -4.98
N LYS A 5 -3.92 10.99 -5.11
CA LYS A 5 -4.75 11.35 -3.94
C LYS A 5 -5.35 10.14 -3.22
N LYS A 6 -5.43 9.02 -3.94
CA LYS A 6 -6.06 7.77 -3.53
C LYS A 6 -5.00 6.69 -3.33
N ILE A 7 -5.16 5.85 -2.32
CA ILE A 7 -4.30 4.68 -2.13
C ILE A 7 -5.12 3.45 -1.83
N TYR A 8 -4.73 2.34 -2.44
CA TYR A 8 -5.22 1.02 -2.10
C TYR A 8 -4.35 0.39 -1.02
N ILE A 9 -4.97 -0.12 0.05
CA ILE A 9 -4.29 -0.89 1.10
C ILE A 9 -4.78 -2.34 0.99
N TYR A 10 -3.91 -3.23 0.53
CA TYR A 10 -4.23 -4.66 0.42
C TYR A 10 -4.01 -5.35 1.76
N GLY A 11 -5.10 -5.71 2.42
CA GLY A 11 -5.16 -6.29 3.77
C GLY A 11 -5.89 -5.35 4.73
N ALA A 12 -7.03 -5.80 5.26
CA ALA A 12 -7.90 -4.98 6.13
C ALA A 12 -7.82 -5.36 7.63
N SER A 13 -6.80 -6.14 8.01
CA SER A 13 -6.56 -6.53 9.41
C SER A 13 -5.82 -5.44 10.21
N GLY A 14 -5.42 -5.73 11.45
CA GLY A 14 -4.74 -4.75 12.32
C GLY A 14 -3.50 -4.10 11.70
N HIS A 15 -2.70 -4.84 10.91
CA HIS A 15 -1.56 -4.24 10.19
C HIS A 15 -2.02 -3.22 9.13
N GLY A 16 -3.10 -3.52 8.41
CA GLY A 16 -3.74 -2.61 7.45
C GLY A 16 -4.22 -1.32 8.09
N LEU A 17 -4.78 -1.39 9.30
CA LEU A 17 -5.22 -0.19 10.04
C LEU A 17 -4.05 0.75 10.37
N VAL A 18 -2.92 0.21 10.83
CA VAL A 18 -1.70 1.00 11.08
C VAL A 18 -1.16 1.60 9.78
N VAL A 19 -1.13 0.82 8.69
CA VAL A 19 -0.70 1.31 7.38
C VAL A 19 -1.61 2.46 6.88
N ALA A 20 -2.91 2.40 7.16
CA ALA A 20 -3.83 3.48 6.83
C ALA A 20 -3.52 4.78 7.59
N ASP A 21 -3.14 4.70 8.86
CA ASP A 21 -2.72 5.89 9.61
C ASP A 21 -1.45 6.52 9.04
N ILE A 22 -0.49 5.71 8.61
CA ILE A 22 0.71 6.19 7.91
C ILE A 22 0.35 6.82 6.56
N ALA A 23 -0.59 6.24 5.81
CA ALA A 23 -1.08 6.82 4.56
C ALA A 23 -1.74 8.18 4.78
N ARG A 24 -2.60 8.32 5.80
CA ARG A 24 -3.18 9.63 6.19
C ARG A 24 -2.10 10.63 6.58
N ASN A 25 -1.11 10.20 7.35
CA ASN A 25 0.02 11.04 7.75
C ASN A 25 0.82 11.54 6.55
N ASN A 26 0.95 10.73 5.50
CA ASN A 26 1.54 11.10 4.22
C ASN A 26 0.64 11.99 3.36
N GLY A 27 -0.62 12.23 3.74
CA GLY A 27 -1.57 13.11 3.05
C GLY A 27 -2.29 12.44 1.88
N TYR A 28 -2.63 11.16 1.99
CA TYR A 28 -3.62 10.55 1.09
C TYR A 28 -5.03 10.92 1.57
N ASP A 29 -5.90 11.33 0.65
CA ASP A 29 -7.27 11.78 0.93
C ASP A 29 -8.26 10.62 0.91
N GLU A 30 -8.06 9.68 -0.02
CA GLU A 30 -8.92 8.51 -0.20
C GLU A 30 -8.14 7.23 0.09
N ILE A 31 -8.57 6.47 1.10
CA ILE A 31 -7.98 5.18 1.45
C ILE A 31 -8.99 4.09 1.19
N VAL A 32 -8.63 3.13 0.35
CA VAL A 32 -9.48 2.01 -0.03
C VAL A 32 -8.83 0.70 0.39
N PHE A 33 -9.47 -0.03 1.28
CA PHE A 33 -9.05 -1.38 1.63
C PHE A 33 -9.45 -2.38 0.53
N LEU A 34 -8.52 -3.29 0.22
CA LEU A 34 -8.72 -4.46 -0.62
C LEU A 34 -8.45 -5.71 0.23
N ASP A 35 -9.37 -6.66 0.24
CA ASP A 35 -9.17 -7.93 0.93
C ASP A 35 -9.94 -9.03 0.21
N ASP A 36 -9.27 -10.15 -0.09
CA ASP A 36 -9.87 -11.28 -0.81
C ASP A 36 -10.98 -11.98 -0.03
N ALA A 37 -10.98 -11.83 1.31
CA ALA A 37 -12.05 -12.32 2.19
C ALA A 37 -13.20 -11.33 2.36
N SER A 38 -13.10 -10.12 1.81
CA SER A 38 -14.12 -9.07 1.91
C SER A 38 -14.92 -8.91 0.62
N GLU A 39 -15.92 -8.00 0.66
CA GLU A 39 -16.68 -7.61 -0.53
C GLU A 39 -15.81 -6.90 -1.58
N ARG A 40 -14.82 -6.11 -1.15
CA ARG A 40 -13.94 -5.37 -2.05
C ARG A 40 -12.61 -6.10 -2.25
N LYS A 41 -12.58 -6.94 -3.29
CA LYS A 41 -11.41 -7.73 -3.68
C LYS A 41 -10.49 -6.96 -4.62
N PHE A 42 -9.24 -7.41 -4.72
CA PHE A 42 -8.33 -6.88 -5.73
C PHE A 42 -8.75 -7.32 -7.14
N SER A 43 -8.69 -6.38 -8.08
CA SER A 43 -8.94 -6.61 -9.51
C SER A 43 -7.90 -5.83 -10.32
N PRO A 44 -7.31 -6.43 -11.37
CA PRO A 44 -6.40 -5.73 -12.28
C PRO A 44 -7.02 -4.50 -12.96
N GLU A 45 -8.34 -4.49 -13.11
CA GLU A 45 -9.14 -3.46 -13.77
C GLU A 45 -9.45 -2.25 -12.89
N LEU A 46 -9.08 -2.27 -11.60
CA LEU A 46 -9.23 -1.09 -10.74
C LEU A 46 -8.47 0.10 -11.34
N GLU A 47 -9.04 1.29 -11.15
CA GLU A 47 -8.41 2.57 -11.46
C GLU A 47 -6.97 2.59 -10.95
N LYS A 48 -6.01 2.96 -11.79
CA LYS A 48 -4.59 2.99 -11.43
C LYS A 48 -4.32 4.12 -10.45
N ALA A 49 -4.03 3.74 -9.22
CA ALA A 49 -3.58 4.60 -8.14
C ALA A 49 -2.46 3.90 -7.36
N ASP A 50 -1.91 4.59 -6.37
CA ASP A 50 -0.89 4.01 -5.50
C ASP A 50 -1.46 2.80 -4.74
N ILE A 51 -0.62 1.78 -4.51
CA ILE A 51 -1.00 0.61 -3.71
C ILE A 51 0.10 0.25 -2.72
N ILE A 52 -0.29 -0.25 -1.54
CA ILE A 52 0.59 -0.84 -0.54
C ILE A 52 0.03 -2.20 -0.09
N ILE A 53 0.91 -3.18 0.10
CA ILE A 53 0.51 -4.52 0.55
C ILE A 53 0.68 -4.63 2.06
N ALA A 54 -0.40 -4.40 2.80
CA ALA A 54 -0.45 -4.45 4.27
C ALA A 54 -0.74 -5.86 4.82
N ILE A 55 0.07 -6.82 4.38
CA ILE A 55 0.01 -8.21 4.85
C ILE A 55 1.24 -8.50 5.70
N GLY A 56 1.06 -8.89 6.97
CA GLY A 56 2.18 -9.17 7.87
C GLY A 56 3.02 -10.40 7.48
N GLN A 57 2.39 -11.42 6.89
CA GLN A 57 3.07 -12.65 6.48
C GLN A 57 3.92 -12.44 5.22
N ASN A 58 5.25 -12.50 5.37
CA ASN A 58 6.23 -12.16 4.33
C ASN A 58 5.99 -12.85 2.98
N LYS A 59 5.80 -14.17 2.97
CA LYS A 59 5.59 -14.94 1.72
C LYS A 59 4.35 -14.48 0.95
N THR A 60 3.25 -14.25 1.66
CA THR A 60 2.00 -13.77 1.06
C THR A 60 2.16 -12.34 0.59
N ARG A 61 2.82 -11.48 1.38
CA ARG A 61 3.14 -10.10 0.97
C ARG A 61 3.91 -10.07 -0.35
N GLU A 62 4.95 -10.87 -0.50
CA GLU A 62 5.74 -10.96 -1.73
C GLU A 62 4.91 -11.40 -2.96
N ILE A 63 4.10 -12.45 -2.80
CA ILE A 63 3.25 -12.97 -3.88
C ILE A 63 2.24 -11.91 -4.35
N ILE A 64 1.60 -11.23 -3.40
CA ILE A 64 0.60 -10.21 -3.71
C ILE A 64 1.26 -8.94 -4.29
N SER A 65 2.46 -8.56 -3.83
CA SER A 65 3.22 -7.47 -4.44
C SER A 65 3.50 -7.75 -5.93
N LYS A 66 4.05 -8.93 -6.24
CA LYS A 66 4.30 -9.34 -7.64
C LYS A 66 3.03 -9.33 -8.48
N ARG A 67 1.89 -9.72 -7.91
CA ARG A 67 0.58 -9.67 -8.58
C ARG A 67 0.15 -8.22 -8.87
N GLY A 68 0.34 -7.31 -7.92
CA GLY A 68 0.04 -5.88 -8.09
C GLY A 68 0.90 -5.22 -9.17
N GLU A 69 2.20 -5.47 -9.14
CA GLU A 69 3.15 -5.00 -10.16
C GLU A 69 2.82 -5.54 -11.55
N ALA A 70 2.56 -6.85 -11.67
CA ALA A 70 2.17 -7.47 -12.94
C ALA A 70 0.85 -6.92 -13.49
N ALA A 71 -0.05 -6.46 -12.62
CA ALA A 71 -1.28 -5.78 -13.00
C ALA A 71 -1.06 -4.28 -13.32
N GLY A 72 0.16 -3.76 -13.23
CA GLY A 72 0.50 -2.37 -13.58
C GLY A 72 0.21 -1.35 -12.49
N PHE A 73 0.11 -1.77 -11.22
CA PHE A 73 0.03 -0.83 -10.10
C PHE A 73 1.43 -0.41 -9.63
N GLY A 74 1.57 0.86 -9.23
CA GLY A 74 2.78 1.34 -8.57
C GLY A 74 2.73 1.00 -7.09
N ILE A 75 3.57 0.05 -6.66
CA ILE A 75 3.74 -0.24 -5.23
C ILE A 75 4.59 0.87 -4.62
N VAL A 76 4.05 1.55 -3.62
CA VAL A 76 4.70 2.70 -2.98
C VAL A 76 5.26 2.34 -1.62
N ASN A 77 6.22 3.14 -1.16
CA ASN A 77 6.64 3.14 0.24
C ASN A 77 5.76 4.06 1.07
N LEU A 78 5.42 3.61 2.28
CA LEU A 78 4.75 4.42 3.29
C LEU A 78 5.68 4.60 4.49
N ILE A 79 6.25 5.79 4.58
CA ILE A 79 7.15 6.19 5.67
C ILE A 79 6.43 7.23 6.50
N HIS A 80 6.30 7.01 7.81
CA HIS A 80 5.68 7.98 8.69
C HIS A 80 6.56 9.25 8.80
N LYS A 81 5.97 10.45 8.86
CA LYS A 81 6.71 11.73 8.92
C LYS A 81 7.66 11.86 10.10
N SER A 82 7.45 11.09 11.17
CA SER A 82 8.36 11.06 12.33
C SER A 82 9.53 10.10 12.18
N ALA A 83 9.60 9.32 11.09
CA ALA A 83 10.73 8.44 10.85
C ALA A 83 11.98 9.28 10.56
N VAL A 84 13.05 9.00 11.28
CA VAL A 84 14.37 9.61 11.03
C VAL A 84 15.15 8.65 10.14
N VAL A 85 15.43 9.09 8.92
CA VAL A 85 16.20 8.34 7.93
C VAL A 85 17.51 9.09 7.70
N SER A 86 18.65 8.39 7.80
CA SER A 86 19.96 8.98 7.48
C SER A 86 19.98 9.45 6.03
N GLU A 87 20.63 10.57 5.77
CA GLU A 87 20.85 11.06 4.39
C GLU A 87 21.66 10.08 3.54
N SER A 88 22.46 9.21 4.18
CA SER A 88 23.24 8.16 3.52
C SER A 88 22.51 6.83 3.35
N ALA A 89 21.29 6.70 3.89
CA ALA A 89 20.51 5.47 3.74
C ALA A 89 19.89 5.38 2.34
N VAL A 90 19.72 4.15 1.85
CA VAL A 90 19.04 3.86 0.58
C VAL A 90 17.71 3.19 0.91
N ILE A 91 16.62 3.70 0.30
CA ILE A 91 15.28 3.12 0.35
C ILE A 91 14.88 2.83 -1.09
N GLU A 92 14.55 1.58 -1.38
CA GLU A 92 14.07 1.10 -2.68
C GLU A 92 12.56 1.23 -2.80
#